data_AF-A0AAV0GS97-F1
#
_entry.id   AF-A0AAV0GS97-F1
#
_cell.length_a   1.000
_cell.length_b   1.000
_cell.length_c   1.000
_cell.angle_alpha   90.00
_cell.angle_beta   90.00
_cell.angle_gamma   90.00
#
_symmetry.space_group_name_H-M   'P 1'
#
loop_
_entity.id
_entity.type
_entity.pdbx_description
1 polymer ?
#
loop_
_entity_poly.entity_id
_entity_poly.type
_entity_poly.pdbx_seq_one_letter_code
_entity_poly.pdbx_strand_id
1 'polypeptide(L)'
;METANAQELLRSNLSRVRIPEPTNRVYKSECCVSFDNPRSEGGLYIDMNTFLAFGKDCAGWNYEKTGNPVYLHIKQTRKLIPEDRPSKKPTLLAIGIEGGFDNNEAEYEVTYSIVVLPGHVTFPFPSVELPEKVVRLAADAILRAEGAERKEQLAAWTADTKKVSAHAMDLKQINNGVVIPPSGWKCVKCEKRDNLWLNLTDGFILCGRRNWDGTGGNNHAIDHYKETGHPLAVKLGTITSDLEAAGNGYLCFEKRSIYLILNSLLCR
;
A
#
# COMPACT_ATOMS: atom_id res chain seq x y z
N MET A 1 -19.65 7.45 -36.36
CA MET A 1 -18.48 8.26 -36.81
C MET A 1 -17.76 8.89 -35.62
N GLU A 2 -18.45 9.37 -34.59
CA GLU A 2 -17.83 9.91 -33.35
C GLU A 2 -16.99 8.90 -32.55
N THR A 3 -17.44 7.65 -32.42
CA THR A 3 -16.73 6.62 -31.64
C THR A 3 -15.37 6.24 -32.24
N ALA A 4 -15.23 6.26 -33.57
CA ALA A 4 -13.97 5.98 -34.26
C ALA A 4 -12.92 7.07 -33.99
N ASN A 5 -13.33 8.34 -34.00
CA ASN A 5 -12.46 9.48 -33.69
C ASN A 5 -12.03 9.49 -32.22
N ALA A 6 -12.94 9.16 -31.30
CA ALA A 6 -12.64 9.01 -29.88
C ALA A 6 -11.54 7.95 -29.64
N GLN A 7 -11.68 6.76 -30.24
CA GLN A 7 -10.68 5.70 -30.12
C GLN A 7 -9.33 6.09 -30.71
N GLU A 8 -9.31 6.81 -31.83
CA GLU A 8 -8.08 7.31 -32.45
C GLU A 8 -7.36 8.35 -31.56
N LEU A 9 -8.13 9.22 -30.89
CA LEU A 9 -7.59 10.15 -29.90
C LEU A 9 -6.92 9.42 -28.74
N LEU A 10 -7.56 8.37 -28.19
CA LEU A 10 -6.94 7.55 -27.15
C LEU A 10 -5.65 6.89 -27.65
N ARG A 11 -5.66 6.35 -28.89
CA ARG A 11 -4.49 5.70 -29.50
C ARG A 11 -3.30 6.64 -29.67
N SER A 12 -3.54 7.88 -30.06
CA SER A 12 -2.47 8.87 -30.23
C SER A 12 -1.74 9.23 -28.93
N ASN A 13 -2.38 8.95 -27.78
CA ASN A 13 -1.90 9.34 -26.45
C ASN A 13 -1.35 8.19 -25.59
N LEU A 14 -1.24 6.98 -26.14
CA LEU A 14 -0.80 5.78 -25.40
C LEU A 14 0.62 5.86 -24.90
N SER A 15 1.49 6.58 -25.61
CA SER A 15 2.88 6.80 -25.19
C SER A 15 2.98 7.54 -23.85
N ARG A 16 1.90 8.21 -23.42
CA ARG A 16 1.79 8.92 -22.14
C ARG A 16 1.05 8.11 -21.08
N VAL A 17 0.70 6.86 -21.35
CA VAL A 17 0.10 5.96 -20.35
C VAL A 17 1.19 5.03 -19.82
N ARG A 18 1.38 5.03 -18.51
CA ARG A 18 2.33 4.15 -17.82
C ARG A 18 1.60 3.11 -17.00
N ILE A 19 2.20 1.93 -16.91
CA ILE A 19 1.75 0.90 -15.97
C ILE A 19 2.51 1.15 -14.66
N PRO A 20 1.81 1.32 -13.52
CA PRO A 20 2.45 1.48 -12.22
C PRO A 20 3.34 0.28 -11.89
N GLU A 21 4.58 0.57 -11.53
CA GLU A 21 5.51 -0.39 -10.93
C GLU A 21 5.31 -0.46 -9.41
N PRO A 22 5.75 -1.53 -8.72
CA PRO A 22 5.59 -1.67 -7.27
C PRO A 22 6.19 -0.54 -6.43
N THR A 23 7.15 0.19 -6.97
CA THR A 23 7.81 1.35 -6.33
C THR A 23 7.05 2.66 -6.53
N ASN A 24 6.06 2.72 -7.43
CA ASN A 24 5.32 3.93 -7.72
C ASN A 24 4.23 4.17 -6.65
N ARG A 25 4.12 5.43 -6.23
CA ARG A 25 3.06 5.89 -5.32
C ARG A 25 1.82 6.21 -6.14
N VAL A 26 0.71 5.54 -5.86
CA VAL A 26 -0.57 5.72 -6.55
C VAL A 26 -1.55 6.39 -5.60
N TYR A 27 -1.99 7.60 -5.93
CA TYR A 27 -2.99 8.37 -5.18
C TYR A 27 -4.37 8.09 -5.77
N LYS A 28 -5.37 7.81 -4.92
CA LYS A 28 -6.72 7.48 -5.38
C LYS A 28 -7.83 7.71 -4.35
N SER A 29 -7.51 8.31 -3.22
CA SER A 29 -8.45 8.54 -2.13
C SER A 29 -8.93 9.98 -2.11
N GLU A 30 -8.04 10.93 -2.42
CA GLU A 30 -8.31 12.37 -2.42
C GLU A 30 -7.48 13.10 -3.50
N CYS A 31 -7.92 14.29 -3.88
CA CYS A 31 -7.19 15.17 -4.78
C CYS A 31 -5.90 15.68 -4.11
N CYS A 32 -4.80 15.75 -4.85
CA CYS A 32 -3.53 16.27 -4.35
C CYS A 32 -3.52 17.80 -4.14
N VAL A 33 -4.58 18.51 -4.53
CA VAL A 33 -4.68 19.98 -4.52
C VAL A 33 -5.92 20.48 -3.76
N SER A 34 -7.02 19.72 -3.79
CA SER A 34 -8.30 20.02 -3.13
C SER A 34 -8.73 18.85 -2.25
N PHE A 35 -9.84 19.00 -1.52
CA PHE A 35 -10.44 17.91 -0.73
C PHE A 35 -11.41 17.03 -1.54
N ASP A 36 -11.36 17.13 -2.88
CA ASP A 36 -12.20 16.31 -3.73
C ASP A 36 -11.82 14.85 -3.61
N ASN A 37 -12.83 13.99 -3.55
CA ASN A 37 -12.65 12.55 -3.43
C ASN A 37 -13.61 11.86 -4.41
N PRO A 38 -13.58 10.52 -4.52
CA PRO A 38 -14.45 9.82 -5.46
C PRO A 38 -15.95 10.07 -5.24
N ARG A 39 -16.39 10.53 -4.05
CA ARG A 39 -17.79 10.86 -3.75
C ARG A 39 -18.17 12.30 -4.10
N SER A 40 -17.20 13.16 -4.41
CA SER A 40 -17.46 14.51 -4.90
C SER A 40 -18.25 14.46 -6.22
N GLU A 41 -19.01 15.51 -6.52
CA GLU A 41 -19.86 15.60 -7.72
C GLU A 41 -19.08 15.31 -9.02
N GLY A 42 -17.86 15.83 -9.10
CA GLY A 42 -16.95 15.65 -10.23
C GLY A 42 -16.17 14.34 -10.27
N GLY A 43 -16.20 13.55 -9.20
CA GLY A 43 -15.34 12.38 -9.02
C GLY A 43 -13.85 12.74 -8.91
N LEU A 44 -13.00 11.72 -9.04
CA LEU A 44 -11.55 11.83 -8.92
C LEU A 44 -10.85 11.33 -10.19
N TYR A 45 -9.91 12.11 -10.71
CA TYR A 45 -9.16 11.84 -11.94
C TYR A 45 -7.72 11.51 -11.61
N ILE A 46 -7.29 10.29 -11.91
CA ILE A 46 -5.93 9.82 -11.68
C ILE A 46 -5.15 9.91 -12.99
N ASP A 47 -4.10 10.71 -13.02
CA ASP A 47 -3.21 10.81 -14.18
C ASP A 47 -2.53 9.45 -14.42
N MET A 48 -2.75 8.84 -15.58
CA MET A 48 -2.21 7.51 -15.88
C MET A 48 -0.71 7.52 -16.20
N ASN A 49 -0.04 8.67 -16.15
CA ASN A 49 1.41 8.81 -16.30
C ASN A 49 2.12 9.02 -14.96
N THR A 50 1.55 9.89 -14.10
CA THR A 50 2.15 10.30 -12.82
C THR A 50 1.55 9.62 -11.61
N PHE A 51 0.35 9.03 -11.76
CA PHE A 51 -0.43 8.37 -10.72
C PHE A 51 -0.87 9.29 -9.57
N LEU A 52 -0.89 10.60 -9.82
CA LEU A 52 -1.46 11.61 -8.94
C LEU A 52 -2.97 11.73 -9.19
N ALA A 53 -3.72 12.05 -8.14
CA ALA A 53 -5.17 12.19 -8.19
C ALA A 53 -5.57 13.66 -8.13
N PHE A 54 -6.56 14.03 -8.95
CA PHE A 54 -7.04 15.40 -9.08
C PHE A 54 -8.57 15.44 -9.10
N GLY A 55 -9.17 16.44 -8.47
CA GLY A 55 -10.58 16.77 -8.68
C GLY A 55 -10.81 17.26 -10.11
N LYS A 56 -12.06 17.32 -10.55
CA LYS A 56 -12.44 17.70 -11.92
C LYS A 56 -11.78 18.99 -12.41
N ASP A 57 -11.83 20.05 -11.59
CA ASP A 57 -11.27 21.35 -11.95
C ASP A 57 -9.73 21.34 -11.95
N CYS A 58 -9.12 20.54 -11.07
CA CYS A 58 -7.67 20.40 -10.95
C CYS A 58 -7.07 19.53 -12.07
N ALA A 59 -7.85 18.59 -12.63
CA ALA A 59 -7.38 17.72 -13.71
C ALA A 59 -7.07 18.52 -14.99
N GLY A 60 -7.89 19.53 -15.31
CA GLY A 60 -7.64 20.47 -16.40
C GLY A 60 -6.33 21.24 -16.20
N TRP A 61 -6.11 21.76 -14.99
CA TRP A 61 -4.85 22.42 -14.63
C TRP A 61 -3.64 21.49 -14.75
N ASN A 62 -3.73 20.24 -14.30
CA ASN A 62 -2.64 19.26 -14.46
C ASN A 62 -2.33 18.99 -15.94
N TYR A 63 -3.37 18.85 -16.78
CA TYR A 63 -3.20 18.69 -18.22
C TYR A 63 -2.47 19.88 -18.86
N GLU A 64 -2.84 21.12 -18.53
CA GLU A 64 -2.17 22.32 -19.04
C GLU A 64 -0.69 22.38 -18.65
N LYS A 65 -0.34 21.89 -17.45
CA LYS A 65 1.04 21.91 -16.93
C LYS A 65 1.90 20.78 -17.47
N THR A 66 1.36 19.57 -17.55
CA THR A 66 2.13 18.35 -17.87
C THR A 66 1.99 17.91 -19.33
N GLY A 67 0.89 18.33 -19.98
CA GLY A 67 0.45 17.79 -21.25
C GLY A 67 0.00 16.34 -21.18
N ASN A 68 -0.26 15.77 -19.99
CA ASN A 68 -0.75 14.40 -19.83
C ASN A 68 -2.26 14.35 -20.04
N PRO A 69 -2.77 13.71 -21.11
CA PRO A 69 -4.17 13.82 -21.48
C PRO A 69 -5.03 12.67 -20.96
N VAL A 70 -4.46 11.55 -20.53
CA VAL A 70 -5.22 10.33 -20.19
C VAL A 70 -5.32 10.16 -18.68
N TYR A 71 -6.56 10.10 -18.18
CA TYR A 71 -6.87 9.97 -16.77
C TYR A 71 -7.80 8.77 -16.52
N LEU A 72 -7.60 8.07 -15.41
CA LEU A 72 -8.56 7.14 -14.85
C LEU A 72 -9.50 7.91 -13.91
N HIS A 73 -10.76 8.03 -14.28
CA HIS A 73 -11.79 8.68 -13.49
C HIS A 73 -12.55 7.66 -12.62
N ILE A 74 -12.61 7.94 -11.32
CA ILE A 74 -13.30 7.17 -10.29
C ILE A 74 -14.43 8.01 -9.72
N LYS A 75 -15.66 7.48 -9.76
CA LYS A 75 -16.84 8.15 -9.17
C LYS A 75 -17.67 7.18 -8.34
N GLN A 76 -17.93 7.55 -7.10
CA GLN A 76 -18.77 6.85 -6.14
C GLN A 76 -20.12 7.54 -6.04
N THR A 77 -21.18 6.83 -6.40
CA THR A 77 -22.54 7.34 -6.32
C THR A 77 -23.32 6.53 -5.29
N ARG A 78 -24.14 7.19 -4.46
CA ARG A 78 -25.00 6.50 -3.48
C ARG A 78 -26.06 5.69 -4.23
N LYS A 79 -26.16 4.38 -3.96
CA LYS A 79 -27.25 3.56 -4.48
C LYS A 79 -28.56 4.03 -3.85
N LEU A 80 -29.57 4.24 -4.69
CA LEU A 80 -30.94 4.46 -4.24
C LEU A 80 -31.51 3.08 -3.91
N ILE A 81 -31.77 2.82 -2.63
CA ILE A 81 -32.47 1.60 -2.21
C ILE A 81 -33.94 1.80 -2.61
N PRO A 82 -34.55 0.90 -3.41
CA PRO A 82 -35.98 0.98 -3.71
C PRO A 82 -36.80 0.96 -2.41
N GLU A 83 -37.79 1.83 -2.28
CA GLU A 83 -38.64 2.00 -1.08
C GLU A 83 -39.52 0.77 -0.76
N ASP A 84 -39.49 -0.28 -1.58
CA ASP A 84 -40.37 -1.47 -1.45
C ASP A 84 -39.90 -2.50 -0.41
N ARG A 85 -39.01 -2.09 0.52
CA ARG A 85 -38.70 -2.93 1.70
C ARG A 85 -39.78 -2.67 2.75
N PRO A 86 -40.64 -3.64 3.11
CA PRO A 86 -41.61 -3.44 4.18
C PRO A 86 -40.84 -3.07 5.46
N SER A 87 -41.03 -1.85 5.93
CA SER A 87 -40.39 -1.32 7.13
C SER A 87 -40.82 -2.17 8.34
N LYS A 88 -40.07 -3.24 8.63
CA LYS A 88 -40.27 -4.02 9.85
C LYS A 88 -39.92 -3.10 11.01
N LYS A 89 -40.91 -2.76 11.84
CA LYS A 89 -40.66 -2.03 13.08
C LYS A 89 -39.71 -2.87 13.94
N PRO A 90 -38.55 -2.34 14.37
CA PRO A 90 -37.60 -3.10 15.16
C PRO A 90 -38.22 -3.48 16.51
N THR A 91 -38.10 -4.76 16.88
CA THR A 91 -38.56 -5.33 18.15
C THR A 91 -37.45 -5.39 19.20
N LEU A 92 -36.18 -5.19 18.80
CA LEU A 92 -34.99 -5.25 19.65
C LEU A 92 -34.15 -3.97 19.51
N LEU A 93 -33.62 -3.49 20.64
CA LEU A 93 -32.65 -2.38 20.71
C LEU A 93 -31.23 -2.88 20.40
N ALA A 94 -31.04 -3.49 19.22
CA ALA A 94 -29.74 -3.97 18.77
C ALA A 94 -29.58 -3.63 17.28
N ILE A 95 -28.37 -3.32 16.83
CA ILE A 95 -28.09 -2.94 15.44
C ILE A 95 -27.60 -4.17 14.68
N GLY A 96 -28.19 -4.47 13.51
CA GLY A 96 -27.70 -5.51 12.60
C GLY A 96 -28.04 -6.96 12.98
N ILE A 97 -29.02 -7.18 13.85
CA ILE A 97 -29.56 -8.53 14.15
C ILE A 97 -31.01 -8.66 13.70
N GLU A 98 -31.50 -9.89 13.54
CA GLU A 98 -32.89 -10.15 13.17
C GLU A 98 -33.86 -9.60 14.25
N GLY A 99 -34.66 -8.59 13.90
CA GLY A 99 -35.51 -7.83 14.83
C GLY A 99 -34.90 -6.52 15.38
N GLY A 100 -33.66 -6.20 15.03
CA GLY A 100 -32.94 -4.98 15.40
C GLY A 100 -33.11 -3.79 14.45
N PHE A 101 -32.44 -2.67 14.73
CA PHE A 101 -32.37 -1.51 13.83
C PHE A 101 -31.55 -1.86 12.57
N ASP A 102 -32.08 -1.48 11.41
CA ASP A 102 -31.38 -1.60 10.13
C ASP A 102 -30.10 -0.74 10.15
N ASN A 103 -29.01 -1.34 9.70
CA ASN A 103 -27.75 -0.63 9.51
C ASN A 103 -27.92 0.26 8.26
N ASN A 104 -28.33 1.51 8.45
CA ASN A 104 -28.52 2.52 7.38
C ASN A 104 -27.19 2.96 6.72
N GLU A 105 -26.22 2.05 6.58
CA GLU A 105 -25.03 2.33 5.78
C GLU A 105 -25.46 2.45 4.33
N ALA A 106 -25.38 3.68 3.81
CA ALA A 106 -25.65 3.95 2.42
C ALA A 106 -24.74 3.08 1.55
N GLU A 107 -25.30 2.17 0.77
CA GLU A 107 -24.53 1.43 -0.24
C GLU A 107 -24.06 2.41 -1.31
N TYR A 108 -22.78 2.34 -1.68
CA TYR A 108 -22.21 3.13 -2.77
C TYR A 108 -21.87 2.22 -3.94
N GLU A 109 -22.15 2.67 -5.15
CA GLU A 109 -21.70 2.07 -6.39
C GLU A 109 -20.50 2.86 -6.91
N VAL A 110 -19.43 2.14 -7.28
CA VAL A 110 -18.22 2.73 -7.83
C VAL A 110 -18.19 2.52 -9.33
N THR A 111 -18.05 3.61 -10.07
CA THR A 111 -17.93 3.61 -11.53
C THR A 111 -16.52 4.05 -11.92
N TYR A 112 -15.97 3.37 -12.92
CA TYR A 112 -14.65 3.65 -13.46
C TYR A 112 -14.77 4.02 -14.93
N SER A 113 -13.98 4.99 -15.36
CA SER A 113 -13.94 5.40 -16.77
C SER A 113 -12.58 5.97 -17.12
N ILE A 114 -12.17 5.83 -18.38
CA ILE A 114 -10.97 6.47 -18.90
C ILE A 114 -11.40 7.78 -19.55
N VAL A 115 -10.80 8.89 -19.14
CA VAL A 115 -11.12 10.23 -19.65
C VAL A 115 -9.90 10.79 -20.37
N VAL A 116 -10.11 11.33 -21.57
CA VAL A 116 -9.07 11.97 -22.39
C VAL A 116 -9.34 13.48 -22.47
N LEU A 117 -8.43 14.28 -21.92
CA LEU A 117 -8.42 15.74 -21.95
C LEU A 117 -7.73 16.28 -23.21
N PRO A 118 -8.10 17.49 -23.69
CA PRO A 118 -9.07 18.43 -23.12
C PRO A 118 -10.53 18.14 -23.52
N GLY A 119 -10.76 17.26 -24.50
CA GLY A 119 -12.09 16.96 -25.03
C GLY A 119 -13.04 16.24 -24.08
N HIS A 120 -12.59 15.85 -22.88
CA HIS A 120 -13.34 15.07 -21.89
C HIS A 120 -13.99 13.80 -22.47
N VAL A 121 -13.31 13.20 -23.45
CA VAL A 121 -13.80 12.00 -24.12
C VAL A 121 -13.72 10.85 -23.13
N THR A 122 -14.87 10.25 -22.81
CA THR A 122 -15.00 9.27 -21.73
C THR A 122 -15.26 7.87 -22.29
N PHE A 123 -14.50 6.89 -21.81
CA PHE A 123 -14.66 5.47 -22.12
C PHE A 123 -15.04 4.70 -20.85
N PRO A 124 -16.16 3.97 -20.83
CA PRO A 124 -16.51 3.12 -19.69
C PRO A 124 -15.43 2.09 -19.40
N PHE A 125 -15.15 1.83 -18.11
CA PHE A 125 -14.24 0.78 -17.66
C PHE A 125 -14.92 -0.07 -16.58
N PRO A 126 -14.87 -1.41 -16.66
CA PRO A 126 -14.24 -2.24 -17.71
C PRO A 126 -15.09 -2.27 -19.00
N SER A 127 -14.43 -2.24 -20.16
CA SER A 127 -15.08 -2.42 -21.47
C SER A 127 -14.24 -3.30 -22.40
N VAL A 128 -14.91 -4.15 -23.18
CA VAL A 128 -14.29 -5.02 -24.19
C VAL A 128 -13.83 -4.21 -25.41
N GLU A 129 -14.44 -3.04 -25.62
CA GLU A 129 -14.19 -2.14 -26.76
C GLU A 129 -13.04 -1.16 -26.52
N LEU A 130 -12.40 -1.20 -25.35
CA LEU A 130 -11.19 -0.42 -25.09
C LEU A 130 -10.06 -0.94 -26.00
N PRO A 131 -9.55 -0.14 -26.94
CA PRO A 131 -8.80 -0.68 -28.08
C PRO A 131 -7.41 -1.24 -27.73
N GLU A 132 -6.95 -1.05 -26.50
CA GLU A 132 -5.53 -1.05 -26.17
C GLU A 132 -5.24 -1.82 -24.87
N LYS A 133 -4.45 -2.91 -24.97
CA LYS A 133 -4.07 -3.73 -23.81
C LYS A 133 -3.36 -2.91 -22.72
N VAL A 134 -2.58 -1.90 -23.11
CA VAL A 134 -1.80 -1.06 -22.18
C VAL A 134 -2.71 -0.27 -21.24
N VAL A 135 -3.76 0.36 -21.74
CA VAL A 135 -4.71 1.15 -20.94
C VAL A 135 -5.41 0.27 -19.91
N ARG A 136 -5.85 -0.92 -20.32
CA ARG A 136 -6.48 -1.88 -19.40
C ARG A 136 -5.51 -2.34 -18.31
N LEU A 137 -4.29 -2.72 -18.67
CA LEU A 137 -3.27 -3.16 -17.72
C LEU A 137 -2.91 -2.05 -16.73
N ALA A 138 -2.77 -0.80 -17.21
CA ALA A 138 -2.50 0.35 -16.37
C ALA A 138 -3.66 0.64 -15.40
N ALA A 139 -4.90 0.67 -15.89
CA ALA A 139 -6.09 0.88 -15.05
C ALA A 139 -6.22 -0.22 -13.99
N ASP A 140 -6.09 -1.49 -14.38
CA ASP A 140 -6.11 -2.63 -13.46
C ASP A 140 -5.01 -2.54 -12.39
N ALA A 141 -3.80 -2.12 -12.78
CA ALA A 141 -2.70 -1.94 -11.86
C ALA A 141 -2.94 -0.77 -10.88
N ILE A 142 -3.48 0.35 -11.33
CA ILE A 142 -3.87 1.49 -10.47
C ILE A 142 -4.96 1.07 -9.47
N LEU A 143 -5.97 0.32 -9.94
CA LEU A 143 -7.05 -0.16 -9.08
C LEU A 143 -6.56 -1.17 -8.04
N ARG A 144 -5.61 -2.05 -8.41
CA ARG A 144 -4.99 -3.01 -7.47
C ARG A 144 -3.95 -2.41 -6.54
N ALA A 145 -3.28 -1.31 -6.92
CA ALA A 145 -2.26 -0.69 -6.09
C ALA A 145 -2.86 -0.24 -4.75
N GLU A 146 -2.15 -0.48 -3.64
CA GLU A 146 -2.55 0.13 -2.37
C GLU A 146 -2.34 1.64 -2.44
N GLY A 147 -3.39 2.41 -2.16
CA GLY A 147 -3.35 3.87 -2.23
C GLY A 147 -2.26 4.44 -1.31
N ALA A 148 -1.44 5.35 -1.84
CA ALA A 148 -0.36 5.99 -1.10
C ALA A 148 -0.90 6.68 0.17
N GLU A 149 -2.06 7.35 0.07
CA GLU A 149 -2.69 8.03 1.20
C GLU A 149 -3.06 7.05 2.33
N ARG A 150 -3.55 5.85 1.99
CA ARG A 150 -3.88 4.82 2.97
C ARG A 150 -2.62 4.28 3.65
N LYS A 151 -1.53 4.10 2.91
CA LYS A 151 -0.23 3.70 3.48
C LYS A 151 0.29 4.76 4.44
N GLU A 152 0.20 6.03 4.06
CA GLU A 152 0.61 7.17 4.89
C GLU A 152 -0.29 7.32 6.13
N GLN A 153 -1.60 7.18 6.02
CA GLN A 153 -2.53 7.21 7.17
C GLN A 153 -2.28 6.05 8.14
N LEU A 154 -2.04 4.84 7.64
CA LEU A 154 -1.66 3.69 8.48
C LEU A 154 -0.29 3.92 9.14
N ALA A 155 0.67 4.52 8.42
CA ALA A 155 1.96 4.90 8.98
C ALA A 155 1.83 5.98 10.06
N ALA A 156 0.96 6.98 9.84
CA ALA A 156 0.68 8.04 10.81
C ALA A 156 -0.03 7.53 12.07
N TRP A 157 -0.95 6.57 11.91
CA TRP A 157 -1.61 5.92 13.07
C TRP A 157 -0.64 5.00 13.84
N THR A 158 0.28 4.34 13.15
CA THR A 158 1.34 3.51 13.78
C THR A 158 2.54 4.34 14.26
N ALA A 159 2.54 5.65 14.02
CA ALA A 159 3.50 6.61 14.55
C ALA A 159 3.24 6.96 16.02
N ASP A 160 2.74 6.00 16.81
CA ASP A 160 2.91 6.06 18.25
C ASP A 160 4.44 5.96 18.48
N THR A 161 5.03 7.13 18.71
CA THR A 161 6.46 7.45 18.61
C THR A 161 7.34 6.26 18.98
N LYS A 162 7.86 5.56 17.97
CA LYS A 162 8.78 4.45 18.21
C LYS A 162 9.99 5.00 18.95
N LYS A 163 10.11 4.67 20.23
CA LYS A 163 11.23 5.09 21.06
C LYS A 163 12.49 4.40 20.54
N VAL A 164 13.50 5.20 20.20
CA VAL A 164 14.84 4.69 19.87
C VAL A 164 15.33 3.83 21.03
N SER A 165 15.84 2.63 20.73
CA SER A 165 16.40 1.75 21.76
C SER A 165 17.60 2.42 22.44
N ALA A 166 17.69 2.28 23.77
CA ALA A 166 18.85 2.77 24.54
C ALA A 166 20.17 2.14 24.07
N HIS A 167 20.13 0.97 23.45
CA HIS A 167 21.30 0.26 22.95
C HIS A 167 21.63 0.61 21.48
N ALA A 168 20.88 1.51 20.84
CA ALA A 168 20.99 1.74 19.41
C ALA A 168 22.30 2.43 18.99
N MET A 169 22.82 3.31 19.85
CA MET A 169 24.05 4.07 19.57
C MET A 169 25.32 3.31 19.97
N ASP A 170 25.22 2.48 21.00
CA ASP A 170 26.37 1.78 21.61
C ASP A 170 26.40 0.28 21.30
N LEU A 171 25.64 -0.17 20.30
CA LEU A 171 25.59 -1.59 19.94
C LEU A 171 26.98 -2.03 19.43
N LYS A 172 27.62 -2.92 20.20
CA LYS A 172 28.85 -3.57 19.77
C LYS A 172 28.52 -4.71 18.82
N GLN A 173 29.12 -4.69 17.64
CA GLN A 173 29.06 -5.80 16.70
C GLN A 173 30.33 -6.64 16.81
N ILE A 174 30.17 -7.96 16.90
CA ILE A 174 31.24 -8.93 17.04
C ILE A 174 31.48 -9.55 15.67
N ASN A 175 32.74 -9.57 15.23
CA ASN A 175 33.12 -10.31 14.04
C ASN A 175 33.37 -11.79 14.41
N ASN A 176 32.40 -12.65 14.11
CA ASN A 176 32.46 -14.09 14.32
C ASN A 176 32.57 -14.88 13.00
N GLY A 177 32.84 -14.21 11.88
CA GLY A 177 32.96 -14.84 10.55
C GLY A 177 31.62 -15.24 9.90
N VAL A 178 30.48 -14.88 10.46
CA VAL A 178 29.16 -15.15 9.87
C VAL A 178 28.87 -14.17 8.73
N VAL A 179 28.60 -14.71 7.54
CA VAL A 179 28.16 -13.94 6.37
C VAL A 179 26.68 -14.23 6.11
N ILE A 180 25.87 -13.17 6.00
CA ILE A 180 24.42 -13.29 5.89
C ILE A 180 24.04 -13.26 4.39
N PRO A 181 23.45 -14.33 3.84
CA PRO A 181 23.05 -14.34 2.45
C PRO A 181 21.87 -13.38 2.21
N PRO A 182 21.63 -12.90 0.98
CA PRO A 182 20.51 -12.00 0.68
C PRO A 182 19.13 -12.68 0.71
N SER A 183 19.08 -14.02 0.69
CA SER A 183 17.84 -14.80 0.78
C SER A 183 18.13 -16.23 1.25
N GLY A 184 17.08 -17.05 1.42
CA GLY A 184 17.22 -18.46 1.78
C GLY A 184 17.52 -18.71 3.26
N TRP A 185 17.20 -17.75 4.12
CA TRP A 185 17.50 -17.83 5.55
C TRP A 185 16.80 -18.99 6.25
N LYS A 186 17.49 -19.53 7.26
CA LYS A 186 17.01 -20.62 8.12
C LYS A 186 17.46 -20.35 9.55
N CYS A 187 16.64 -20.72 10.52
CA CYS A 187 17.02 -20.67 11.92
C CYS A 187 18.24 -21.57 12.20
N VAL A 188 19.25 -21.07 12.90
CA VAL A 188 20.45 -21.87 13.22
C VAL A 188 20.17 -23.00 14.21
N LYS A 189 19.13 -22.88 15.04
CA LYS A 189 18.72 -23.88 16.04
C LYS A 189 17.57 -24.82 15.58
N CYS A 190 16.96 -24.63 14.41
CA CYS A 190 15.89 -25.54 13.91
C CYS A 190 15.59 -25.41 12.40
N GLU A 191 14.59 -26.15 11.92
CA GLU A 191 14.21 -26.19 10.50
C GLU A 191 13.32 -25.03 10.00
N LYS A 192 13.00 -24.04 10.84
CA LYS A 192 12.13 -22.92 10.44
C LYS A 192 12.82 -21.99 9.44
N ARG A 193 12.06 -21.58 8.43
CA ARG A 193 12.46 -20.63 7.38
C ARG A 193 11.64 -19.33 7.39
N ASP A 194 10.64 -19.27 8.26
CA ASP A 194 9.69 -18.19 8.45
C ASP A 194 9.84 -17.58 9.86
N ASN A 195 9.39 -16.33 10.02
CA ASN A 195 9.48 -15.56 11.27
C ASN A 195 10.90 -15.57 11.86
N LEU A 196 11.90 -15.23 11.04
CA LEU A 196 13.30 -15.22 11.40
C LEU A 196 13.76 -13.84 11.84
N TRP A 197 14.64 -13.82 12.83
CA TRP A 197 15.21 -12.64 13.45
C TRP A 197 16.73 -12.74 13.42
N LEU A 198 17.35 -11.73 12.83
CA LEU A 198 18.79 -11.57 12.75
C LEU A 198 19.26 -10.74 13.93
N ASN A 199 20.11 -11.30 14.78
CA ASN A 199 20.73 -10.55 15.86
C ASN A 199 21.82 -9.62 15.30
N LEU A 200 21.79 -8.34 15.69
CA LEU A 200 22.70 -7.32 15.16
C LEU A 200 24.09 -7.33 15.82
N THR A 201 24.25 -8.05 16.92
CA THR A 201 25.54 -8.18 17.64
C THR A 201 26.42 -9.26 17.02
N ASP A 202 25.87 -10.43 16.70
CA ASP A 202 26.64 -11.61 16.26
C ASP A 202 26.18 -12.19 14.92
N GLY A 203 25.18 -11.59 14.27
CA GLY A 203 24.71 -12.04 12.96
C GLY A 203 23.94 -13.36 12.96
N PHE A 204 23.58 -13.93 14.12
CA PHE A 204 22.83 -15.19 14.16
C PHE A 204 21.37 -15.01 13.75
N ILE A 205 20.87 -15.96 12.94
CA ILE A 205 19.50 -16.00 12.45
C ILE A 205 18.69 -17.02 13.24
N LEU A 206 17.68 -16.56 13.96
CA LEU A 206 16.93 -17.36 14.92
C LEU A 206 15.42 -17.18 14.72
N CYS A 207 14.63 -18.23 14.92
CA CYS A 207 13.18 -18.12 14.81
C CYS A 207 12.57 -17.35 15.99
N GLY A 208 11.47 -16.66 15.72
CA GLY A 208 10.74 -15.84 16.69
C GLY A 208 10.05 -16.63 17.80
N ARG A 209 9.17 -15.94 18.53
CA ARG A 209 8.47 -16.51 19.69
C ARG A 209 7.41 -17.52 19.27
N ARG A 210 7.17 -18.49 20.14
CA ARG A 210 6.02 -19.39 20.05
C ARG A 210 4.77 -18.67 20.55
N ASN A 211 3.70 -18.75 19.77
CA ASN A 211 2.39 -18.24 20.16
C ASN A 211 1.66 -19.26 21.05
N TRP A 212 0.66 -18.80 21.80
CA TRP A 212 -0.13 -19.65 22.70
C TRP A 212 -0.95 -20.73 21.95
N ASP A 213 -1.29 -20.46 20.69
CA ASP A 213 -2.01 -21.36 19.78
C ASP A 213 -1.10 -22.42 19.12
N GLY A 214 0.18 -22.48 19.49
CA GLY A 214 1.17 -23.39 18.94
C GLY A 214 1.80 -22.93 17.62
N THR A 215 1.33 -21.82 17.05
CA THR A 215 1.90 -21.23 15.82
C THR A 215 3.10 -20.33 16.13
N GLY A 216 3.71 -19.76 15.08
CA GLY A 216 4.87 -18.86 15.22
C GLY A 216 6.21 -19.60 15.20
N GLY A 217 7.14 -19.18 16.07
CA GLY A 217 8.49 -19.73 16.16
C GLY A 217 8.70 -20.69 17.34
N ASN A 218 9.97 -20.98 17.65
CA ASN A 218 10.39 -21.87 18.73
C ASN A 218 11.17 -21.16 19.83
N ASN A 219 11.01 -19.84 19.98
CA ASN A 219 11.68 -19.02 21.00
C ASN A 219 13.21 -18.90 20.88
N HIS A 220 13.85 -19.45 19.85
CA HIS A 220 15.31 -19.41 19.72
C HIS A 220 15.92 -18.00 19.74
N ALA A 221 15.22 -16.98 19.20
CA ALA A 221 15.69 -15.60 19.27
C ALA A 221 15.70 -15.04 20.70
N ILE A 222 14.66 -15.35 21.51
CA ILE A 222 14.57 -14.86 22.88
C ILE A 222 15.48 -15.66 23.83
N ASP A 223 15.66 -16.95 23.58
CA ASP A 223 16.55 -17.79 24.39
C ASP A 223 18.02 -17.41 24.14
N HIS A 224 18.37 -17.10 22.88
CA HIS A 224 19.68 -16.53 22.56
C HIS A 224 19.94 -15.19 23.26
N TYR A 225 18.94 -14.31 23.34
CA TYR A 225 19.06 -13.07 24.11
C TYR A 225 19.30 -13.35 25.61
N LYS A 226 18.62 -14.32 26.21
CA LYS A 226 18.86 -14.71 27.61
C LYS A 226 20.25 -15.28 27.85
N GLU A 227 20.79 -16.02 26.87
CA GLU A 227 22.12 -16.65 26.93
C GLU A 227 23.25 -15.62 26.76
N THR A 228 23.09 -14.68 25.83
CA THR A 228 24.18 -13.77 25.39
C THR A 228 24.05 -12.33 25.86
N GLY A 229 22.84 -11.90 26.22
CA GLY A 229 22.52 -10.51 26.49
C GLY A 229 22.49 -9.61 25.25
N HIS A 230 22.56 -10.16 24.03
CA HIS A 230 22.61 -9.39 22.79
C HIS A 230 21.25 -8.73 22.47
N PRO A 231 21.09 -7.41 22.67
CA PRO A 231 19.78 -6.83 22.96
C PRO A 231 18.93 -6.52 21.72
N LEU A 232 19.51 -6.62 20.52
CA LEU A 232 18.94 -6.04 19.31
C LEU A 232 18.91 -7.05 18.17
N ALA A 233 17.74 -7.20 17.56
CA ALA A 233 17.53 -8.07 16.42
C ALA A 233 16.54 -7.44 15.42
N VAL A 234 16.74 -7.72 14.13
CA VAL A 234 15.88 -7.27 13.04
C VAL A 234 15.14 -8.46 12.43
N LYS A 235 13.86 -8.28 12.09
CA LYS A 235 13.08 -9.32 11.42
C LYS A 235 13.51 -9.43 9.95
N LEU A 236 13.84 -10.63 9.51
CA LEU A 236 14.20 -10.89 8.11
C LEU A 236 12.95 -10.85 7.23
N GLY A 237 13.09 -10.33 6.02
CA GLY A 237 11.98 -10.09 5.09
C GLY A 237 11.25 -8.75 5.25
N THR A 238 11.59 -7.94 6.27
CA THR A 238 11.09 -6.56 6.43
C THR A 238 12.15 -5.50 6.18
N ILE A 239 13.31 -5.89 5.66
CA ILE A 239 14.41 -4.99 5.30
C ILE A 239 14.13 -4.46 3.90
N THR A 240 13.82 -3.17 3.77
CA THR A 240 13.56 -2.50 2.49
C THR A 240 14.60 -1.40 2.26
N SER A 241 14.96 -1.14 1.00
CA SER A 241 15.80 0.00 0.62
C SER A 241 15.09 1.35 0.79
N ASP A 242 13.76 1.31 0.90
CA ASP A 242 12.94 2.47 1.20
C ASP A 242 13.08 2.86 2.68
N LEU A 243 13.77 3.99 2.90
CA LEU A 243 14.02 4.59 4.20
C LEU A 243 12.73 5.00 4.93
N GLU A 244 11.58 5.07 4.27
CA GLU A 244 10.29 5.38 4.88
C GLU A 244 9.44 4.12 5.18
N ALA A 245 9.56 3.05 4.38
CA ALA A 245 8.72 1.86 4.49
C ALA A 245 9.18 0.80 5.50
N ALA A 246 10.45 0.83 5.95
CA ALA A 246 11.01 -0.13 6.91
C ALA A 246 10.48 0.01 8.36
N GLY A 247 9.47 0.86 8.57
CA GLY A 247 8.81 1.11 9.84
C GLY A 247 7.87 0.01 10.32
N ASN A 248 7.82 -1.19 9.74
CA ASN A 248 6.84 -2.23 10.14
C ASN A 248 7.45 -3.56 10.65
N GLY A 249 8.68 -3.54 11.16
CA GLY A 249 9.27 -4.60 11.98
C GLY A 249 9.76 -4.05 13.31
N TYR A 250 9.61 -4.79 14.40
CA TYR A 250 9.90 -4.35 15.76
C TYR A 250 11.39 -3.97 15.99
N LEU A 251 11.60 -3.11 16.98
CA LEU A 251 12.83 -2.43 17.43
C LEU A 251 13.29 -1.23 16.58
N CYS A 252 12.99 -0.05 17.13
CA CYS A 252 13.37 1.24 16.58
C CYS A 252 14.88 1.46 16.67
N PHE A 253 15.51 1.56 15.51
CA PHE A 253 16.83 2.17 15.37
C PHE A 253 16.70 3.40 14.49
N GLU A 254 17.52 4.39 14.78
CA GLU A 254 17.70 5.52 13.90
C GLU A 254 18.23 5.03 12.54
N LYS A 255 17.57 5.46 11.46
CA LYS A 255 17.70 4.93 10.10
C LYS A 255 19.14 4.92 9.56
N ARG A 256 20.04 5.76 10.10
CA ARG A 256 21.47 5.80 9.76
C ARG A 256 22.26 4.62 10.31
N SER A 257 21.91 4.12 11.50
CA SER A 257 22.70 3.09 12.19
C SER A 257 22.48 1.70 11.59
N ILE A 258 21.24 1.34 11.19
CA ILE A 258 20.97 0.08 10.49
C ILE A 258 21.69 0.00 9.13
N TYR A 259 21.75 1.11 8.38
CA TYR A 259 22.38 1.14 7.06
C TYR A 259 23.91 0.97 7.14
N LEU A 260 24.55 1.54 8.17
CA LEU A 260 25.97 1.35 8.45
C LEU A 260 26.27 -0.08 8.94
N ILE A 261 25.43 -0.61 9.83
CA ILE A 261 25.52 -1.98 10.37
C ILE A 261 25.36 -3.03 9.26
N LEU A 262 24.35 -2.88 8.40
CA LEU A 262 24.09 -3.81 7.29
C LEU A 262 25.14 -3.73 6.18
N ASN A 263 25.69 -2.54 5.86
CA ASN A 263 26.80 -2.44 4.89
C ASN A 263 28.07 -3.16 5.36
N SER A 264 28.32 -3.25 6.67
CA SER A 264 29.46 -4.01 7.19
C SER A 264 29.28 -5.54 7.11
N LEU A 265 28.03 -6.01 7.10
CA LEU A 265 27.66 -7.44 7.12
C LEU A 265 27.21 -8.01 5.77
N LEU A 266 26.74 -7.17 4.84
CA LEU A 266 26.24 -7.57 3.52
C LEU A 266 27.20 -7.23 2.36
N CYS A 267 28.26 -6.46 2.59
CA CYS A 267 29.30 -6.14 1.60
C CYS A 267 30.67 -6.68 2.01
N ARG A 268 30.80 -8.02 2.04
CA ARG A 268 32.03 -8.74 1.67
C ARG A 268 31.66 -10.07 1.03
#